data_AF-A0A7G4RKT8-F1
#
_entry.id   AF-A0A7G4RKT8-F1
#
_cell.length_a   1.000
_cell.length_b   1.000
_cell.length_c   1.000
_cell.angle_alpha   90.00
_cell.angle_beta   90.00
_cell.angle_gamma   90.00
#
_symmetry.space_group_name_H-M   'P 1'
#
loop_
_entity.id
_entity.type
_entity.pdbx_description
1 polymer ?
#
loop_
_entity_poly.entity_id
_entity_poly.type
_entity_poly.pdbx_seq_one_letter_code
_entity_poly.pdbx_strand_id
1 'polypeptide(L)'
;MLSRIFTQTFVRTSEQHSVLPSKILSNVRVGRMAPETTKDTIAKELQAELQEKGLAQVGKTLNQEKIILKELQEQQKESLQRIKELCVTPAQRRSAEGYNINGLFWHQKQQELKQIDTKEALQNREETIDWLKTRQDLYTVLKETHNTTPESFTENFSFNW
;
A
#
# COMPACT_ATOMS: atom_id res chain seq x y z
N MET A 1 -15.31 -7.25 -7.24
CA MET A 1 -14.57 -6.47 -8.24
C MET A 1 -14.56 -5.01 -7.77
N LEU A 2 -13.46 -4.55 -7.17
CA LEU A 2 -13.30 -3.14 -6.79
C LEU A 2 -12.40 -2.46 -7.82
N SER A 3 -12.99 -2.12 -8.96
CA SER A 3 -12.42 -1.22 -9.94
C SER A 3 -12.40 0.19 -9.34
N ARG A 4 -11.26 0.63 -8.79
CA ARG A 4 -11.05 2.04 -8.44
C ARG A 4 -10.58 2.78 -9.69
N ILE A 5 -11.53 3.49 -10.30
CA ILE A 5 -11.31 4.57 -11.24
C ILE A 5 -10.63 5.69 -10.45
N PHE A 6 -9.37 6.00 -10.75
CA PHE A 6 -8.69 7.19 -10.25
C PHE A 6 -9.30 8.42 -10.96
N THR A 7 -10.33 9.02 -10.37
CA THR A 7 -10.72 10.38 -10.73
C THR A 7 -9.71 11.34 -10.11
N GLN A 8 -8.85 11.94 -10.94
CA GLN A 8 -8.05 13.10 -10.57
C GLN A 8 -8.99 14.28 -10.30
N THR A 9 -9.51 14.40 -9.08
CA THR A 9 -10.12 15.64 -8.60
C THR A 9 -9.01 16.54 -8.07
N PHE A 10 -8.63 17.51 -8.90
CA PHE A 10 -7.76 18.62 -8.53
C PHE A 10 -8.51 19.49 -7.51
N VAL A 11 -8.33 19.22 -6.22
CA VAL A 11 -8.88 20.05 -5.14
C VAL A 11 -7.84 21.10 -4.75
N ARG A 12 -8.22 22.35 -5.00
CA ARG A 12 -7.51 23.59 -4.69
C ARG A 12 -7.17 23.65 -3.20
N THR A 13 -5.90 23.90 -2.91
CA THR A 13 -5.29 24.00 -1.58
C THR A 13 -5.93 25.08 -0.71
N SER A 14 -6.40 24.69 0.47
CA SER A 14 -6.48 25.55 1.65
C SER A 14 -5.38 25.11 2.60
N GLU A 15 -4.39 25.96 2.82
CA GLU A 15 -3.25 25.73 3.71
C GLU A 15 -3.74 25.66 5.16
N GLN A 16 -3.92 24.44 5.67
CA GLN A 16 -3.87 24.18 7.10
C GLN A 16 -2.56 23.46 7.39
N HIS A 17 -1.62 24.20 8.00
CA HIS A 17 -0.33 23.66 8.43
C HIS A 17 -0.53 22.73 9.63
N SER A 18 -0.93 21.49 9.36
CA SER A 18 -0.77 20.41 10.32
C SER A 18 0.64 19.84 10.16
N VAL A 19 1.51 20.16 11.11
CA VAL A 19 2.92 19.77 11.12
C VAL A 19 3.02 18.25 11.23
N LEU A 20 3.09 17.55 10.09
CA LEU A 20 3.52 16.17 10.06
C LEU A 20 4.96 16.12 10.58
N PRO A 21 5.31 15.15 11.45
CA PRO A 21 6.68 14.97 11.91
C PRO A 21 7.63 14.92 10.70
N SER A 22 8.75 15.63 10.76
CA SER A 22 9.78 15.62 9.71
C SER A 22 10.25 14.20 9.35
N LYS A 23 10.10 13.25 10.28
CA LYS A 23 10.37 11.82 10.13
C LYS A 23 9.39 11.09 9.19
N ILE A 24 8.18 11.62 9.00
CA ILE A 24 7.14 11.09 8.10
C ILE A 24 7.26 11.69 6.69
N LEU A 25 7.67 12.97 6.62
CA LEU A 25 7.84 13.74 5.39
C LEU A 25 9.10 13.32 4.64
N SER A 26 9.03 12.19 3.94
CA SER A 26 10.08 11.73 3.04
C SER A 26 9.52 11.58 1.64
N ASN A 27 10.22 12.13 0.63
CA ASN A 27 9.90 11.96 -0.78
C ASN A 27 10.26 10.54 -1.29
N VAL A 28 10.12 9.56 -0.40
CA VAL A 28 10.50 8.17 -0.61
C VAL A 28 9.35 7.48 -1.32
N ARG A 29 9.68 6.87 -2.46
CA ARG A 29 8.74 6.07 -3.25
C ARG A 29 8.19 4.91 -2.43
N VAL A 30 6.90 4.63 -2.65
CA VAL A 30 6.21 3.53 -1.99
C VAL A 30 6.36 2.25 -2.81
N GLY A 31 7.34 1.43 -2.45
CA GLY A 31 7.52 0.09 -3.01
C GLY A 31 7.46 0.07 -4.55
N ARG A 32 6.53 -0.71 -5.09
CA ARG A 32 6.32 -0.89 -6.53
C ARG A 32 5.33 0.11 -7.14
N MET A 33 4.72 0.99 -6.35
CA MET A 33 3.78 2.01 -6.85
C MET A 33 4.44 2.97 -7.83
N ALA A 34 3.61 3.71 -8.56
CA ALA A 34 4.07 4.74 -9.48
C ALA A 34 4.94 5.79 -8.76
N PRO A 35 5.96 6.37 -9.42
CA PRO A 35 6.95 7.26 -8.79
C PRO A 35 6.36 8.48 -8.09
N GLU A 36 5.23 8.98 -8.59
CA GLU A 36 4.46 10.08 -8.01
C GLU A 36 3.81 9.72 -6.67
N THR A 37 3.64 8.44 -6.37
CA THR A 37 3.07 7.98 -5.10
C THR A 37 4.17 7.80 -4.07
N THR A 38 4.23 8.75 -3.14
CA THR A 38 5.26 8.82 -2.11
C THR A 38 4.62 8.66 -0.73
N LYS A 39 5.45 8.41 0.28
CA LYS A 39 4.94 8.35 1.66
C LYS A 39 4.29 9.66 2.09
N ASP A 40 4.80 10.79 1.61
CA ASP A 40 4.24 12.12 1.89
C ASP A 40 2.83 12.28 1.31
N THR A 41 2.59 11.86 0.07
CA THR A 41 1.25 11.95 -0.55
C THR A 41 0.24 11.11 0.22
N ILE A 42 0.60 9.88 0.58
CA ILE A 42 -0.27 9.00 1.39
C ILE A 42 -0.50 9.58 2.80
N ALA A 43 0.52 10.17 3.42
CA ALA A 43 0.40 10.78 4.74
C ALA A 43 -0.56 11.97 4.73
N LYS A 44 -0.47 12.84 3.72
CA LYS A 44 -1.39 13.97 3.53
C LYS A 44 -2.82 13.50 3.30
N GLU A 45 -3.03 12.50 2.45
CA GLU A 45 -4.36 11.90 2.22
C GLU A 45 -4.95 11.32 3.51
N LEU A 46 -4.15 10.57 4.28
CA LEU A 46 -4.56 9.99 5.55
C LEU A 46 -4.89 11.07 6.58
N GLN A 47 -4.10 12.15 6.63
CA GLN A 47 -4.33 13.25 7.56
C GLN A 47 -5.59 14.04 7.23
N ALA A 48 -5.83 14.33 5.94
CA ALA A 48 -7.06 14.96 5.49
C ALA A 48 -8.29 14.11 5.86
N GLU A 49 -8.20 12.79 5.67
CA GLU A 49 -9.28 11.88 6.06
C GLU A 49 -9.48 11.82 7.59
N LEU A 50 -8.39 11.90 8.36
CA LEU A 50 -8.47 11.98 9.83
C LEU A 50 -9.15 13.26 10.30
N GLN A 51 -8.88 14.39 9.65
CA GLN A 51 -9.56 15.66 9.95
C GLN A 51 -11.04 15.61 9.58
N GLU A 52 -11.38 14.99 8.45
CA GLU A 52 -12.76 14.90 7.95
C GLU A 52 -13.63 13.92 8.77
N LYS A 53 -13.13 12.71 9.02
CA LYS A 53 -13.93 11.60 9.57
C LYS A 53 -13.63 11.28 11.03
N GLY A 54 -12.53 11.81 11.56
CA GLY A 54 -12.06 11.53 12.92
C GLY A 54 -11.40 10.15 13.09
N LEU A 55 -10.65 10.03 14.19
CA LEU A 55 -9.80 8.86 14.49
C LEU A 55 -10.59 7.54 14.56
N ALA A 56 -11.78 7.56 15.15
CA ALA A 56 -12.57 6.34 15.36
C ALA A 56 -13.04 5.72 14.04
N GLN A 57 -13.47 6.54 13.07
CA GLN A 57 -13.95 6.05 11.79
C GLN A 57 -12.80 5.60 10.90
N VAL A 58 -11.71 6.36 10.84
CA VAL A 58 -10.49 5.96 10.11
C VAL A 58 -9.91 4.66 10.68
N GLY A 59 -9.91 4.50 12.00
CA GLY A 59 -9.50 3.26 12.64
C GLY A 59 -10.35 2.04 12.25
N LYS A 60 -11.68 2.20 12.12
CA LYS A 60 -12.56 1.14 11.62
C LYS A 60 -12.24 0.77 10.16
N THR A 61 -12.07 1.76 9.29
CA THR A 61 -11.68 1.55 7.89
C THR A 61 -10.36 0.80 7.79
N LEU A 62 -9.34 1.21 8.57
CA LEU A 62 -8.04 0.55 8.58
C LEU A 62 -8.09 -0.90 9.06
N ASN A 63 -9.00 -1.22 9.98
CA ASN A 63 -9.20 -2.61 10.40
C ASN A 63 -9.80 -3.47 9.28
N GLN A 64 -10.70 -2.93 8.48
CA GLN A 64 -11.22 -3.62 7.29
C GLN A 64 -10.13 -3.77 6.23
N GLU A 65 -9.34 -2.72 6.00
CA GLU A 65 -8.18 -2.74 5.11
C GLU A 65 -7.14 -3.79 5.49
N LYS A 66 -6.95 -4.08 6.80
CA LYS A 66 -6.08 -5.18 7.27
C LYS A 66 -6.56 -6.56 6.82
N ILE A 67 -7.87 -6.79 6.80
CA ILE A 67 -8.44 -8.06 6.33
C ILE A 67 -8.18 -8.21 4.84
N ILE A 68 -8.48 -7.16 4.06
CA ILE A 68 -8.22 -7.11 2.62
C ILE A 68 -6.72 -7.32 2.33
N LEU A 69 -5.84 -6.66 3.08
CA LEU A 69 -4.39 -6.82 2.95
C LEU A 69 -3.98 -8.29 3.11
N LYS A 70 -4.50 -8.97 4.13
CA LYS A 70 -4.20 -10.39 4.37
C LYS A 70 -4.68 -11.28 3.23
N GLU A 71 -5.88 -11.03 2.70
CA GLU A 71 -6.43 -11.76 1.55
C GLU A 71 -5.56 -11.55 0.30
N LEU A 72 -5.17 -10.30 0.00
CA LEU A 72 -4.30 -9.99 -1.13
C LEU A 72 -2.92 -10.64 -0.99
N GLN A 73 -2.37 -10.69 0.22
CA GLN A 73 -1.10 -11.38 0.48
C GLN A 73 -1.18 -12.88 0.25
N GLU A 74 -2.28 -13.52 0.66
CA GLU A 74 -2.49 -14.95 0.42
C GLU A 74 -2.67 -15.24 -1.06
N GLN A 75 -3.48 -14.45 -1.76
CA GLN A 75 -3.64 -14.54 -3.22
C GLN A 75 -2.30 -14.38 -3.95
N GLN A 76 -1.49 -13.40 -3.54
CA GLN A 76 -0.17 -13.19 -4.12
C GLN A 76 0.73 -14.42 -3.93
N LYS A 77 0.75 -14.97 -2.72
CA LYS A 77 1.53 -16.16 -2.39
C LYS A 77 1.07 -17.36 -3.22
N GLU A 78 -0.24 -17.57 -3.35
CA GLU A 78 -0.81 -18.65 -4.15
C GLU A 78 -0.45 -18.51 -5.64
N SER A 79 -0.66 -17.33 -6.23
CA SER A 79 -0.31 -17.07 -7.64
C SER A 79 1.18 -17.29 -7.89
N LEU A 80 2.06 -16.79 -7.01
CA LEU A 80 3.50 -17.00 -7.12
C LEU A 80 3.88 -18.49 -7.00
N GLN A 81 3.23 -19.24 -6.11
CA GLN A 81 3.45 -20.67 -5.98
C GLN A 81 3.03 -21.42 -7.25
N ARG A 82 1.86 -21.12 -7.81
CA ARG A 82 1.39 -21.71 -9.07
C ARG A 82 2.32 -21.37 -10.24
N ILE A 83 2.78 -20.12 -10.33
CA ILE A 83 3.77 -19.71 -11.35
C ILE A 83 5.06 -20.51 -11.20
N LYS A 84 5.53 -20.69 -9.96
CA LYS A 84 6.73 -21.46 -9.68
C LYS A 84 6.58 -22.93 -10.11
N GLU A 85 5.48 -23.57 -9.77
CA GLU A 85 5.25 -24.99 -10.04
C GLU A 85 5.00 -25.27 -11.52
N LEU A 86 4.19 -24.43 -12.18
CA LEU A 86 3.74 -24.68 -13.55
C LEU A 86 4.69 -24.09 -14.60
N CYS A 87 5.33 -22.96 -14.33
CA CYS A 87 6.15 -22.25 -15.31
C CYS A 87 7.64 -22.34 -15.01
N VAL A 88 8.06 -21.96 -13.80
CA VAL A 88 9.50 -21.81 -13.46
C VAL A 88 10.20 -23.16 -13.30
N THR A 89 9.66 -24.03 -12.45
CA THR A 89 10.26 -25.33 -12.14
C THR A 89 10.40 -26.22 -13.38
N PRO A 90 9.40 -26.31 -14.28
CA PRO A 90 9.54 -27.10 -15.50
C PRO A 90 10.57 -26.51 -16.47
N ALA A 91 10.66 -25.18 -16.57
CA ALA A 91 11.67 -24.53 -17.41
C ALA A 91 13.09 -24.77 -16.86
N GLN A 92 13.27 -24.68 -15.55
CA GLN A 92 14.54 -24.98 -14.88
C GLN A 92 14.95 -26.44 -15.08
N ARG A 93 14.03 -27.39 -14.88
CA ARG A 93 14.29 -28.81 -15.10
C ARG A 93 14.71 -29.10 -16.54
N ARG A 94 13.94 -28.59 -17.51
CA ARG A 94 14.23 -28.76 -18.93
C ARG A 94 15.60 -28.18 -19.31
N SER A 95 15.93 -27.00 -18.77
CA SER A 95 17.24 -26.39 -18.97
C SER A 95 18.37 -27.22 -18.35
N ALA A 96 18.17 -27.79 -17.16
CA ALA A 96 19.15 -28.65 -16.48
C ALA A 96 19.39 -29.96 -17.24
N GLU A 97 18.37 -30.48 -17.93
CA GLU A 97 18.46 -31.63 -18.83
C GLU A 97 19.14 -31.31 -20.18
N GLY A 98 19.54 -30.05 -20.41
CA GLY A 98 20.24 -29.61 -21.63
C GLY A 98 19.30 -29.33 -22.82
N TYR A 99 17.99 -29.38 -22.62
CA TYR A 99 17.02 -29.07 -23.67
C TYR A 99 16.84 -27.57 -23.87
N ASN A 100 16.59 -27.16 -25.11
CA ASN A 100 16.22 -25.79 -25.42
C ASN A 100 14.87 -25.44 -24.76
N ILE A 101 14.86 -24.32 -24.03
CA ILE A 101 13.67 -23.75 -23.40
C ILE A 101 12.87 -22.85 -24.35
N ASN A 102 13.43 -22.44 -25.48
CA ASN A 102 12.79 -21.54 -26.43
C ASN A 102 11.77 -22.27 -27.33
N GLY A 103 11.09 -21.49 -28.18
CA GLY A 103 10.14 -22.01 -29.17
C GLY A 103 8.83 -22.47 -28.53
N LEU A 104 8.34 -23.64 -28.95
CA LEU A 104 7.02 -24.15 -28.55
C LEU A 104 6.85 -24.25 -27.03
N PHE A 105 7.88 -24.76 -26.33
CA PHE A 105 7.85 -24.88 -24.88
C PHE A 105 7.66 -23.53 -24.20
N TRP A 106 8.46 -22.53 -24.59
CA TRP A 106 8.33 -21.17 -24.05
C TRP A 106 6.96 -20.57 -24.32
N HIS A 107 6.45 -20.73 -25.55
CA HIS A 107 5.14 -20.20 -25.91
C HIS A 107 4.02 -20.82 -25.05
N GLN A 108 4.07 -22.13 -24.82
CA GLN A 108 3.14 -22.81 -23.93
C GLN A 108 3.24 -22.29 -22.50
N LYS A 109 4.45 -22.12 -21.95
CA LYS A 109 4.63 -21.56 -20.59
C LYS A 109 4.15 -20.13 -20.46
N GLN A 110 4.27 -19.31 -21.50
CA GLN A 110 3.67 -17.98 -21.52
C GLN A 110 2.14 -18.01 -21.52
N GLN A 111 1.52 -18.98 -22.18
CA GLN A 111 0.06 -19.15 -22.14
C GLN A 111 -0.40 -19.62 -20.76
N GLU A 112 0.27 -20.61 -20.16
CA GLU A 112 0.00 -21.08 -18.80
C GLU A 112 0.15 -19.94 -17.77
N LEU A 113 1.20 -19.12 -17.89
CA LEU A 113 1.41 -17.95 -17.03
C LEU A 113 0.22 -16.98 -17.08
N LYS A 114 -0.29 -16.69 -18.28
CA LYS A 114 -1.46 -15.81 -18.47
C LYS A 114 -2.75 -16.36 -17.87
N GLN A 115 -2.87 -17.69 -17.76
CA GLN A 115 -4.04 -18.33 -17.15
C GLN A 115 -4.00 -18.29 -15.62
N ILE A 116 -2.82 -18.22 -15.02
CA ILE A 116 -2.68 -18.11 -13.56
C ILE A 116 -3.09 -16.71 -13.11
N ASP A 117 -2.47 -15.69 -13.70
CA ASP A 117 -2.80 -14.29 -13.45
C ASP A 117 -2.22 -13.44 -14.58
N THR A 118 -2.87 -12.32 -14.90
CA THR A 118 -2.30 -11.37 -15.86
C THR A 118 -1.19 -10.56 -15.21
N LYS A 119 -0.22 -10.09 -16.00
CA LYS A 119 0.85 -9.21 -15.52
C LYS A 119 0.29 -7.99 -14.79
N GLU A 120 -0.74 -7.38 -15.37
CA GLU A 120 -1.43 -6.22 -14.79
C GLU A 120 -2.10 -6.56 -13.46
N ALA A 121 -2.77 -7.72 -13.35
CA ALA A 121 -3.39 -8.15 -12.10
C ALA A 121 -2.35 -8.36 -10.99
N LEU A 122 -1.22 -9.01 -11.30
CA LEU A 122 -0.11 -9.20 -10.34
C LEU A 122 0.45 -7.86 -9.89
N GLN A 123 0.72 -6.96 -10.84
CA GLN A 123 1.27 -5.64 -10.55
C GLN A 123 0.31 -4.81 -9.69
N ASN A 124 -0.97 -4.74 -10.06
CA ASN A 124 -1.99 -4.01 -9.31
C ASN A 124 -2.13 -4.57 -7.88
N ARG A 125 -2.08 -5.89 -7.72
CA ARG A 125 -2.12 -6.54 -6.39
C ARG A 125 -0.92 -6.12 -5.55
N GLU A 126 0.27 -6.18 -6.14
CA GLU A 126 1.54 -5.80 -5.53
C GLU A 126 1.59 -4.33 -5.10
N GLU A 127 1.11 -3.42 -5.93
CA GLU A 127 1.00 -1.99 -5.64
C GLU A 127 -0.03 -1.72 -4.54
N THR A 128 -1.18 -2.39 -4.59
CA THR A 128 -2.23 -2.27 -3.55
C THR A 128 -1.73 -2.75 -2.19
N ILE A 129 -0.96 -3.84 -2.14
CA ILE A 129 -0.33 -4.33 -0.91
C ILE A 129 0.63 -3.27 -0.35
N ASP A 130 1.49 -2.67 -1.19
CA ASP A 130 2.45 -1.66 -0.75
C ASP A 130 1.75 -0.40 -0.22
N TRP A 131 0.67 0.03 -0.88
CA TRP A 131 -0.15 1.16 -0.45
C TRP A 131 -0.79 0.90 0.91
N LEU A 132 -1.50 -0.23 1.06
CA LEU A 132 -2.20 -0.58 2.29
C LEU A 132 -1.25 -0.71 3.49
N LYS A 133 -0.08 -1.33 3.28
CA LYS A 133 0.96 -1.43 4.32
C LYS A 133 1.47 -0.07 4.74
N THR A 134 1.87 0.75 3.76
CA THR A 134 2.42 2.08 4.03
C THR A 134 1.42 2.95 4.79
N ARG A 135 0.14 2.88 4.39
CA ARG A 135 -0.93 3.61 5.05
C ARG A 135 -1.15 3.17 6.51
N GLN A 136 -1.10 1.86 6.79
CA GLN A 136 -1.20 1.33 8.15
C GLN A 136 0.00 1.73 9.03
N ASP A 137 1.21 1.69 8.47
CA ASP A 137 2.43 2.10 9.16
C ASP A 137 2.35 3.60 9.53
N LEU A 138 1.95 4.44 8.57
CA LEU A 138 1.76 5.88 8.78
C LEU A 138 0.72 6.17 9.86
N TYR A 139 -0.42 5.48 9.84
CA TYR A 139 -1.44 5.65 10.87
C TYR A 139 -0.94 5.29 12.27
N THR A 140 -0.12 4.24 12.38
CA THR A 140 0.45 3.81 13.65
C THR A 140 1.35 4.90 14.23
N VAL A 141 2.22 5.48 13.40
CA VAL A 141 3.08 6.60 13.80
C VAL A 141 2.24 7.81 14.21
N LEU A 142 1.21 8.18 13.43
CA LEU A 142 0.36 9.34 13.73
C LEU A 142 -0.38 9.17 15.07
N LYS A 143 -0.92 7.98 15.33
CA LYS A 143 -1.61 7.66 16.58
C LYS A 143 -0.67 7.76 17.79
N GLU A 144 0.57 7.32 17.66
CA GLU A 144 1.59 7.43 18.73
C GLU A 144 1.92 8.90 19.06
N THR A 145 2.02 9.76 18.05
CA THR A 145 2.18 11.22 18.27
C THR A 145 0.98 11.87 18.95
N HIS A 146 -0.25 11.45 18.64
CA HIS A 146 -1.45 11.99 19.31
C HIS A 146 -1.54 11.55 20.77
N ASN A 147 -1.06 10.36 21.13
CA ASN A 147 -1.05 9.88 22.51
C ASN A 147 0.07 10.47 23.38
N THR A 148 1.07 11.14 22.77
CA THR A 148 2.22 11.73 23.48
C THR A 148 2.13 13.24 23.65
N THR A 149 1.00 13.87 23.27
CA THR A 149 0.74 15.26 23.65
C THR A 149 0.17 15.26 25.08
N PRO A 150 0.90 15.69 26.12
CA PRO A 150 0.33 15.78 27.45
C PRO A 150 -0.68 16.92 27.46
N GLU A 151 -1.89 16.63 27.93
CA GLU A 151 -2.79 17.62 28.49
C GLU A 151 -2.11 18.27 29.70
N SER A 152 -1.29 19.29 29.47
CA SER A 152 -0.84 20.18 30.54
C SER A 152 -0.51 21.57 29.99
N PHE A 153 -1.55 22.26 29.53
CA PHE A 153 -1.58 23.72 29.46
C PHE A 153 -2.95 24.22 29.92
N THR A 154 -3.34 23.81 31.12
CA THR A 154 -4.31 24.52 31.95
C THR A 154 -3.62 24.89 33.25
N GLU A 155 -2.71 25.86 33.19
CA GLU A 155 -2.38 26.65 34.37
C GLU A 155 -3.01 28.03 34.23
N ASN A 156 -3.95 28.24 35.14
CA ASN A 156 -4.70 29.45 35.40
C ASN A 156 -3.80 30.68 35.46
N PHE A 157 -3.93 31.61 34.52
CA PHE A 157 -3.65 33.02 34.80
C PHE A 157 -4.92 33.67 35.35
N SER A 158 -5.16 33.43 36.63
CA SER A 158 -5.95 34.33 37.46
C SER A 158 -4.95 35.15 38.29
N PHE A 159 -4.80 36.42 37.95
CA PHE A 159 -4.26 37.42 38.87
C PHE A 159 -5.20 38.62 38.83
N ASN A 160 -6.09 38.65 39.80
CA ASN A 160 -6.61 39.90 40.36
C ASN A 160 -5.52 40.45 41.30
N TRP A 161 -5.09 41.68 41.07
CA TRP A 161 -5.15 42.86 41.96
C TRP A 161 -4.41 44.01 41.28
#